data_AF-A0A6P8X7C1-F1
#
_entry.id   AF-A0A6P8X7C1-F1
#
_cell.length_a   1.000
_cell.length_b   1.000
_cell.length_c   1.000
_cell.angle_alpha   90.00
_cell.angle_beta   90.00
_cell.angle_gamma   90.00
#
_symmetry.space_group_name_H-M   'P 1'
#
loop_
_entity.id
_entity.type
_entity.pdbx_description
1 polymer ?
#
loop_
_entity_poly.entity_id
_entity_poly.type
_entity_poly.pdbx_seq_one_letter_code
_entity_poly.pdbx_strand_id
1 'polypeptide(L)'
;MKRRQLCVGDVDEPIAKRTRLQLSKQPLMVRLGILPSGPLHMLFVKLDATTRLSLANASIKLKTEYDDFMLQEYKCFIHHQRSIVNSDVPLPPIISEVLDDAVGLYLSDGYIPSFVSVLPQLFDNRHEVATVSKMQNFLYDFYKKLEEDFTPRRPFQNAAENLQLQQLRLNNLITLLTLLRKFRGFRGIKGEKNLMHWQLGIQVGGIYFSERIKTIDNDADKLIDLTSHLAELLVCDMCGTSYNNLFRSVPERYDIGVHQNNPHTCLELKFSILGTERLYDLIDNVIAGQFEISEVKDWTTMAFSIRLNIKSRRDRKAIAKYWQICILPLNPKLK
;
A
#
# COMPACT_ATOMS: atom_id res chain seq x y z
N MET A 1 63.97 14.87 -53.70
CA MET A 1 62.84 15.39 -52.90
C MET A 1 62.37 16.73 -53.45
N LYS A 2 61.33 16.74 -54.29
CA LYS A 2 60.53 17.91 -54.67
C LYS A 2 59.13 17.36 -54.99
N ARG A 3 58.14 17.70 -54.16
CA ARG A 3 56.75 17.25 -54.29
C ARG A 3 56.12 17.95 -55.50
N ARG A 4 55.63 17.17 -56.45
CA ARG A 4 54.75 17.63 -57.54
C ARG A 4 53.33 17.81 -56.95
N GLN A 5 52.81 19.03 -56.97
CA GLN A 5 51.38 19.27 -56.91
C GLN A 5 50.79 18.86 -58.26
N LEU A 6 49.89 17.88 -58.22
CA LEU A 6 49.06 17.48 -59.35
C LEU A 6 47.66 18.00 -59.07
N CYS A 7 47.18 18.84 -60.00
CA CYS A 7 45.80 19.21 -60.14
C CYS A 7 44.95 17.96 -60.42
N VAL A 8 43.86 17.81 -59.68
CA VAL A 8 42.74 16.93 -59.95
C VAL A 8 41.54 17.80 -59.59
N GLY A 9 40.71 18.26 -60.52
CA GLY A 9 39.98 17.45 -61.49
C GLY A 9 38.54 17.48 -61.02
N ASP A 10 37.70 18.25 -61.69
CA ASP A 10 36.26 18.32 -61.46
C ASP A 10 35.66 16.92 -61.48
N VAL A 11 35.02 16.54 -60.37
CA VAL A 11 34.08 15.43 -60.32
C VAL A 11 32.84 15.95 -59.62
N ASP A 12 31.77 16.07 -60.41
CA ASP A 12 30.41 16.36 -59.98
C ASP A 12 29.97 15.42 -58.85
N GLU A 13 29.93 15.92 -57.62
CA GLU A 13 29.12 15.31 -56.57
C GLU A 13 27.72 15.98 -56.57
N PRO A 14 26.63 15.19 -56.62
CA PRO A 14 25.30 15.75 -56.57
C PRO A 14 25.09 16.34 -55.17
N ILE A 15 25.04 17.67 -55.12
CA ILE A 15 24.58 18.41 -53.94
C ILE A 15 23.16 17.90 -53.65
N ALA A 16 23.04 17.02 -52.67
CA ALA A 16 21.77 16.65 -52.09
C ALA A 16 21.09 17.95 -51.69
N LYS A 17 20.04 18.31 -52.43
CA LYS A 17 19.16 19.43 -52.09
C LYS A 17 18.64 19.14 -50.70
N ARG A 18 19.29 19.69 -49.68
CA ARG A 18 18.69 19.85 -48.35
C ARG A 18 17.47 20.69 -48.59
N THR A 19 16.33 20.03 -48.72
CA THR A 19 15.01 20.66 -48.64
C THR A 19 15.03 21.42 -47.32
N ARG A 20 15.29 22.73 -47.39
CA ARG A 20 15.03 23.64 -46.29
C ARG A 20 13.53 23.52 -46.07
N LEU A 21 13.14 22.67 -45.12
CA LEU A 21 11.86 22.77 -44.46
C LEU A 21 11.75 24.24 -44.08
N GLN A 22 10.89 24.96 -44.79
CA GLN A 22 10.48 26.28 -44.36
C GLN A 22 9.74 26.04 -43.05
N LEU A 23 10.47 26.08 -41.93
CA LEU A 23 9.87 26.24 -40.62
C LEU A 23 9.04 27.51 -40.74
N SER A 24 7.73 27.33 -40.76
CA SER A 24 6.81 28.43 -40.53
C SER A 24 7.30 29.16 -39.28
N LYS A 25 7.61 30.45 -39.42
CA LYS A 25 8.04 31.33 -38.31
C LYS A 25 6.86 31.67 -37.40
N GLN A 26 6.07 30.68 -37.04
CA GLN A 26 5.15 30.75 -35.92
C GLN A 26 5.70 29.77 -34.89
N PRO A 27 5.94 30.19 -33.64
CA PRO A 27 6.21 29.20 -32.61
C PRO A 27 5.00 28.26 -32.61
N LEU A 28 5.21 27.01 -33.03
CA LEU A 28 4.24 25.95 -32.79
C LEU A 28 4.03 25.98 -31.29
N MET A 29 2.90 26.54 -30.84
CA MET A 29 2.46 26.47 -29.45
C MET A 29 2.13 25.00 -29.21
N VAL A 30 3.15 24.21 -28.91
CA VAL A 30 2.99 22.82 -28.49
C VAL A 30 2.36 22.88 -27.11
N ARG A 31 1.08 22.53 -27.04
CA ARG A 31 0.41 22.38 -25.74
C ARG A 31 1.04 21.20 -25.03
N LEU A 32 1.37 21.40 -23.76
CA LEU A 32 2.07 20.41 -22.95
C LEU A 32 1.32 19.06 -22.90
N GLY A 33 -0.02 19.09 -22.85
CA GLY A 33 -0.86 17.89 -22.91
C GLY A 33 -0.87 17.15 -24.27
N ILE A 34 -0.20 17.64 -25.31
CA ILE A 34 -0.09 16.95 -26.62
C ILE A 34 1.25 16.21 -26.72
N LEU A 35 2.20 16.47 -25.81
CA LEU A 35 3.48 15.78 -25.78
C LEU A 35 3.27 14.26 -25.57
N PRO A 36 4.13 13.41 -26.17
CA PRO A 36 4.21 12.00 -25.82
C PRO A 36 4.63 11.80 -24.36
N SER A 37 4.34 10.62 -23.81
CA SER A 37 4.65 10.26 -22.42
C SER A 37 6.13 10.39 -22.07
N GLY A 38 7.05 9.96 -22.96
CA GLY A 38 8.50 10.03 -22.72
C GLY A 38 9.00 11.44 -22.37
N PRO A 39 8.78 12.46 -23.22
CA PRO A 39 9.10 13.85 -22.90
C PRO A 39 8.40 14.39 -21.65
N LEU A 40 7.15 14.00 -21.38
CA LEU A 40 6.43 14.39 -20.17
C LEU A 40 7.08 13.82 -18.91
N HIS A 41 7.47 12.54 -18.93
CA HIS A 41 8.18 11.90 -17.83
C HIS A 41 9.54 12.57 -17.58
N MET A 42 10.27 12.95 -18.63
CA MET A 42 11.50 13.72 -18.50
C MET A 42 11.29 15.07 -17.82
N LEU A 43 10.18 15.75 -18.12
CA LEU A 43 9.81 16.99 -17.43
C LEU A 43 9.54 16.72 -15.95
N PHE A 44 8.72 15.72 -15.63
CA PHE A 44 8.43 15.37 -14.23
C PHE A 44 9.70 15.07 -13.42
N VAL A 45 10.69 14.38 -13.99
CA VAL A 45 11.97 14.11 -13.32
C VAL A 45 12.75 15.38 -12.95
N LYS A 46 12.62 16.45 -13.75
CA LYS A 46 13.36 17.70 -13.56
C LYS A 46 12.66 18.70 -12.64
N LEU A 47 11.37 18.50 -12.40
CA LEU A 47 10.57 19.36 -11.56
C LEU A 47 10.67 18.91 -10.09
N ASP A 48 10.62 19.88 -9.18
CA ASP A 48 10.44 19.59 -7.76
C ASP A 48 9.03 19.02 -7.51
N ALA A 49 8.82 18.39 -6.36
CA ALA A 49 7.57 17.71 -6.03
C ALA A 49 6.35 18.64 -6.10
N THR A 50 6.48 19.90 -5.69
CA THR A 50 5.34 20.83 -5.68
C THR A 50 4.95 21.23 -7.10
N THR A 51 5.94 21.55 -7.94
CA THR A 51 5.66 21.91 -9.34
C THR A 51 5.15 20.73 -10.15
N ARG A 52 5.65 19.50 -9.90
CA ARG A 52 5.10 18.29 -10.52
C ARG A 52 3.62 18.13 -10.23
N LEU A 53 3.22 18.29 -8.97
CA LEU A 53 1.83 18.15 -8.55
C LEU A 53 0.93 19.24 -9.17
N SER A 54 1.40 20.49 -9.20
CA SER A 54 0.70 21.58 -9.87
C SER A 54 0.50 21.30 -11.36
N LEU A 55 1.50 20.74 -12.04
CA LEU A 55 1.43 20.38 -13.44
C LEU A 55 0.44 19.23 -13.70
N ALA A 56 0.46 18.21 -12.84
CA ALA A 56 -0.48 17.10 -12.89
C ALA A 56 -1.93 17.59 -12.77
N ASN A 57 -2.18 18.53 -11.86
CA ASN A 57 -3.53 19.08 -11.62
C ASN A 57 -4.02 20.03 -12.73
N ALA A 58 -3.17 20.41 -13.69
CA ALA A 58 -3.56 21.33 -14.76
C ALA A 58 -4.49 20.67 -15.81
N SER A 59 -4.48 19.35 -15.95
CA SER A 59 -5.42 18.63 -16.82
C SER A 59 -5.52 17.14 -16.48
N ILE A 60 -6.65 16.50 -16.81
CA ILE A 60 -6.86 15.06 -16.59
C ILE A 60 -5.76 14.23 -17.27
N LYS A 61 -5.38 14.57 -18.50
CA LYS A 61 -4.34 13.84 -19.21
C LYS A 61 -2.99 13.92 -18.50
N LEU A 62 -2.60 15.12 -18.04
CA LEU A 62 -1.34 15.27 -17.29
C LEU A 62 -1.39 14.58 -15.93
N LYS A 63 -2.57 14.50 -15.31
CA LYS A 63 -2.76 13.72 -14.10
C LYS A 63 -2.55 12.23 -14.35
N THR A 64 -3.13 11.67 -15.41
CA THR A 64 -2.91 10.26 -15.78
C THR A 64 -1.43 9.96 -16.07
N GLU A 65 -0.77 10.79 -16.86
CA GLU A 65 0.66 10.63 -17.18
C GLU A 65 1.54 10.78 -15.92
N TYR A 66 1.18 11.67 -15.00
CA TYR A 66 1.86 11.79 -13.72
C TYR A 66 1.68 10.55 -12.84
N ASP A 67 0.46 10.00 -12.79
CA ASP A 67 0.17 8.79 -12.02
C ASP A 67 0.95 7.59 -12.57
N ASP A 68 0.99 7.42 -13.90
CA ASP A 68 1.80 6.40 -14.57
C ASP A 68 3.31 6.58 -14.32
N PHE A 69 3.80 7.82 -14.40
CA PHE A 69 5.17 8.15 -14.04
C PHE A 69 5.50 7.75 -12.61
N MET A 70 4.68 8.13 -11.64
CA MET A 70 4.90 7.84 -10.21
C MET A 70 4.82 6.33 -9.91
N LEU A 71 3.93 5.60 -10.56
CA LEU A 71 3.90 4.13 -10.47
C LEU A 71 5.18 3.50 -11.01
N GLN A 72 5.73 4.04 -12.11
CA GLN A 72 6.99 3.57 -12.64
C GLN A 72 8.16 3.88 -11.68
N GLU A 73 8.16 5.05 -11.04
CA GLU A 73 9.14 5.39 -9.99
C GLU A 73 9.09 4.38 -8.85
N TYR A 74 7.89 4.05 -8.38
CA TYR A 74 7.69 3.06 -7.33
C TYR A 74 8.22 1.68 -7.72
N LYS A 75 7.92 1.21 -8.95
CA LYS A 75 8.46 -0.07 -9.45
C LYS A 75 9.98 -0.08 -9.49
N CYS A 76 10.60 1.01 -9.96
CA CYS A 76 12.05 1.15 -9.97
C CYS A 76 12.62 1.17 -8.54
N PHE A 77 11.96 1.86 -7.62
CA PHE A 77 12.31 1.90 -6.20
C PHE A 77 12.27 0.50 -5.57
N ILE A 78 11.16 -0.24 -5.73
CA ILE A 78 11.01 -1.61 -5.22
C ILE A 78 12.08 -2.54 -5.81
N HIS A 79 12.33 -2.46 -7.11
CA HIS A 79 13.40 -3.22 -7.75
C HIS A 79 14.78 -2.89 -7.14
N HIS A 80 15.06 -1.60 -6.92
CA HIS A 80 16.30 -1.17 -6.28
C HIS A 80 16.42 -1.73 -4.86
N GLN A 81 15.39 -1.60 -4.02
CA GLN A 81 15.38 -2.13 -2.66
C GLN A 81 15.65 -3.64 -2.62
N ARG A 82 15.01 -4.41 -3.50
CA ARG A 82 15.21 -5.87 -3.63
C ARG A 82 16.61 -6.25 -4.09
N SER A 83 17.28 -5.37 -4.85
CA SER A 83 18.65 -5.59 -5.35
C SER A 83 19.76 -5.29 -4.34
N ILE A 84 19.41 -4.72 -3.17
CA ILE A 84 20.38 -4.45 -2.10
C ILE A 84 20.70 -5.78 -1.39
N VAL A 85 21.77 -6.44 -1.84
CA VAL A 85 22.24 -7.74 -1.31
C VAL A 85 23.32 -7.57 -0.21
N ASN A 86 23.85 -6.36 -0.03
CA ASN A 86 25.12 -6.12 0.69
C ASN A 86 25.00 -5.81 2.19
N SER A 87 23.96 -6.30 2.89
CA SER A 87 23.84 -6.10 4.35
C SER A 87 23.61 -7.42 5.08
N ASP A 88 24.25 -7.57 6.25
CA ASP A 88 24.07 -8.71 7.18
C ASP A 88 22.60 -8.92 7.58
N VAL A 89 21.73 -7.93 7.35
CA VAL A 89 20.28 -7.99 7.52
C VAL A 89 19.61 -7.57 6.20
N PRO A 90 18.76 -8.41 5.57
CA PRO A 90 18.07 -8.10 4.31
C PRO A 90 16.85 -7.18 4.52
N LEU A 91 17.01 -6.12 5.31
CA LEU A 91 15.93 -5.22 5.70
C LEU A 91 15.24 -4.55 4.49
N PRO A 92 15.96 -4.01 3.49
CA PRO A 92 15.29 -3.35 2.36
C PRO A 92 14.47 -4.30 1.46
N PRO A 93 14.96 -5.51 1.11
CA PRO A 93 14.14 -6.52 0.46
C PRO A 93 12.89 -6.91 1.26
N ILE A 94 13.00 -7.08 2.58
CA ILE A 94 11.85 -7.42 3.45
C ILE A 94 10.81 -6.30 3.47
N ILE A 95 11.25 -5.04 3.62
CA ILE A 95 10.34 -3.87 3.57
C ILE A 95 9.58 -3.85 2.23
N SER A 96 10.25 -4.16 1.14
CA SER A 96 9.62 -4.21 -0.19
C SER A 96 8.57 -5.31 -0.29
N GLU A 97 8.89 -6.52 0.19
CA GLU A 97 7.93 -7.63 0.22
C GLU A 97 6.68 -7.27 1.04
N VAL A 98 6.86 -6.71 2.24
CA VAL A 98 5.74 -6.31 3.11
C VAL A 98 4.93 -5.18 2.48
N LEU A 99 5.56 -4.22 1.81
CA LEU A 99 4.87 -3.16 1.06
C LEU A 99 4.00 -3.75 -0.06
N ASP A 100 4.55 -4.66 -0.86
CA ASP A 100 3.80 -5.29 -1.95
C ASP A 100 2.58 -6.06 -1.44
N ASP A 101 2.73 -6.81 -0.35
CA ASP A 101 1.62 -7.51 0.31
C ASP A 101 0.58 -6.51 0.87
N ALA A 102 1.01 -5.34 1.34
CA ALA A 102 0.16 -4.32 1.95
C ALA A 102 -0.60 -3.44 0.95
N VAL A 103 -0.08 -3.26 -0.28
CA VAL A 103 -0.64 -2.32 -1.28
C VAL A 103 -1.09 -2.99 -2.58
N GLY A 104 -0.62 -4.20 -2.88
CA GLY A 104 -0.82 -4.87 -4.17
C GLY A 104 -2.28 -5.09 -4.56
N LEU A 105 -3.14 -5.41 -3.58
CA LEU A 105 -4.59 -5.55 -3.80
C LEU A 105 -5.22 -4.23 -4.27
N TYR A 106 -4.86 -3.11 -3.63
CA TYR A 106 -5.42 -1.80 -3.96
C TYR A 106 -4.96 -1.30 -5.33
N LEU A 107 -3.69 -1.53 -5.68
CA LEU A 107 -3.18 -1.19 -7.01
C LEU A 107 -3.92 -1.98 -8.10
N SER A 108 -4.23 -3.26 -7.83
CA SER A 108 -4.95 -4.13 -8.76
C SER A 108 -6.44 -3.78 -8.91
N ASP A 109 -7.03 -3.20 -7.87
CA ASP A 109 -8.42 -2.73 -7.83
C ASP A 109 -8.60 -1.28 -8.31
N GLY A 110 -7.53 -0.61 -8.75
CA GLY A 110 -7.61 0.70 -9.38
C GLY A 110 -7.53 1.90 -8.42
N TYR A 111 -7.08 1.70 -7.17
CA TYR A 111 -6.87 2.78 -6.19
C TYR A 111 -5.55 3.58 -6.44
N ILE A 112 -5.09 3.62 -7.68
CA ILE A 112 -3.84 4.27 -8.12
C ILE A 112 -3.79 5.75 -7.71
N PRO A 113 -4.84 6.58 -7.90
CA PRO A 113 -4.74 8.01 -7.61
C PRO A 113 -4.49 8.30 -6.11
N SER A 114 -5.16 7.56 -5.22
CA SER A 114 -4.96 7.68 -3.78
C SER A 114 -3.55 7.22 -3.38
N PHE A 115 -3.07 6.10 -3.95
CA PHE A 115 -1.70 5.61 -3.73
C PHE A 115 -0.65 6.63 -4.16
N VAL A 116 -0.73 7.13 -5.40
CA VAL A 116 0.23 8.11 -5.95
C VAL A 116 0.23 9.41 -5.15
N SER A 117 -0.91 9.82 -4.57
CA SER A 117 -1.00 11.07 -3.82
C SER A 117 -0.15 11.10 -2.54
N VAL A 118 0.08 9.95 -1.91
CA VAL A 118 0.88 9.80 -0.68
C VAL A 118 2.27 9.19 -0.93
N LEU A 119 2.48 8.59 -2.12
CA LEU A 119 3.72 7.94 -2.52
C LEU A 119 5.02 8.77 -2.30
N PRO A 120 5.04 10.11 -2.51
CA PRO A 120 6.24 10.91 -2.23
C PRO A 120 6.74 10.83 -0.77
N GLN A 121 5.89 10.46 0.19
CA GLN A 121 6.30 10.30 1.59
C GLN A 121 7.18 9.05 1.80
N LEU A 122 7.06 8.05 0.92
CA LEU A 122 7.78 6.79 1.02
C LEU A 122 9.25 6.95 0.59
N PHE A 123 9.50 7.77 -0.43
CA PHE A 123 10.82 8.04 -0.96
C PHE A 123 10.92 9.47 -1.50
N ASP A 124 11.94 10.22 -1.06
CA ASP A 124 12.21 11.54 -1.63
C ASP A 124 12.94 11.42 -2.98
N ASN A 125 13.72 10.34 -3.15
CA ASN A 125 14.49 10.02 -4.35
C ASN A 125 14.53 8.50 -4.61
N ARG A 126 14.70 8.09 -5.88
CA ARG A 126 14.74 6.67 -6.31
C ARG A 126 15.81 5.81 -5.64
N HIS A 127 16.84 6.44 -5.06
CA HIS A 127 18.01 5.79 -4.48
C HIS A 127 18.00 5.81 -2.95
N GLU A 128 16.93 6.30 -2.34
CA GLU A 128 16.80 6.29 -0.89
C GLU A 128 16.42 4.89 -0.41
N VAL A 129 17.03 4.44 0.69
CA VAL A 129 16.67 3.18 1.35
C VAL A 129 15.48 3.46 2.27
N ALA A 130 14.35 2.79 2.06
CA ALA A 130 13.22 2.94 2.98
C ALA A 130 13.56 2.39 4.37
N THR A 131 13.08 3.09 5.38
CA THR A 131 13.10 2.62 6.77
C THR A 131 11.75 2.03 7.14
N VAL A 132 11.72 1.19 8.18
CA VAL A 132 10.47 0.61 8.69
C VAL A 132 9.47 1.69 9.09
N SER A 133 9.94 2.77 9.71
CA SER A 133 9.08 3.90 10.09
C SER A 133 8.52 4.66 8.89
N LYS A 134 9.32 4.86 7.82
CA LYS A 134 8.82 5.47 6.58
C LYS A 134 7.73 4.61 5.93
N MET A 135 7.94 3.30 5.90
CA MET A 135 6.94 2.34 5.42
C MET A 135 5.64 2.41 6.24
N GLN A 136 5.73 2.35 7.57
CA GLN A 136 4.56 2.38 8.45
C GLN A 136 3.78 3.69 8.32
N ASN A 137 4.46 4.84 8.34
CA ASN A 137 3.82 6.15 8.15
C ASN A 137 3.14 6.25 6.78
N PHE A 138 3.83 5.80 5.72
CA PHE A 138 3.25 5.77 4.37
C PHE A 138 1.99 4.90 4.30
N LEU A 139 2.01 3.69 4.89
CA LEU A 139 0.84 2.81 4.92
C LEU A 139 -0.31 3.43 5.72
N TYR A 140 -0.02 4.04 6.87
CA TYR A 140 -1.01 4.76 7.66
C TYR A 140 -1.68 5.87 6.84
N ASP A 141 -0.89 6.75 6.23
CA ASP A 141 -1.39 7.87 5.42
C ASP A 141 -2.14 7.37 4.17
N PHE A 142 -1.68 6.28 3.55
CA PHE A 142 -2.35 5.66 2.41
C PHE A 142 -3.73 5.12 2.78
N TYR A 143 -3.84 4.31 3.83
CA TYR A 143 -5.14 3.76 4.24
C TYR A 143 -6.08 4.83 4.76
N LYS A 144 -5.55 5.84 5.46
CA LYS A 144 -6.32 7.01 5.88
C LYS A 144 -6.86 7.79 4.69
N LYS A 145 -6.02 8.02 3.68
CA LYS A 145 -6.42 8.69 2.44
C LYS A 145 -7.52 7.92 1.72
N LEU A 146 -7.43 6.59 1.66
CA LEU A 146 -8.49 5.74 1.11
C LEU A 146 -9.79 5.88 1.91
N GLU A 147 -9.75 5.78 3.23
CA GLU A 147 -10.97 5.93 4.03
C GLU A 147 -11.57 7.33 3.84
N GLU A 148 -10.76 8.40 3.76
CA GLU A 148 -11.23 9.78 3.50
C GLU A 148 -11.85 9.96 2.11
N ASP A 149 -11.24 9.38 1.07
CA ASP A 149 -11.70 9.52 -0.31
C ASP A 149 -13.02 8.77 -0.56
N PHE A 150 -13.26 7.66 0.16
CA PHE A 150 -14.41 6.77 -0.06
C PHE A 150 -15.46 6.78 1.06
N THR A 151 -15.20 7.44 2.20
CA THR A 151 -16.23 7.63 3.23
C THR A 151 -17.26 8.64 2.76
N PRO A 152 -18.56 8.26 2.69
CA PRO A 152 -19.61 9.17 2.27
C PRO A 152 -19.68 10.38 3.22
N ARG A 153 -19.60 11.60 2.67
CA ARG A 153 -19.72 12.85 3.46
C ARG A 153 -21.08 13.00 4.13
N ARG A 154 -22.09 12.31 3.61
CA ARG A 154 -23.41 12.18 4.22
C ARG A 154 -23.78 10.70 4.17
N PRO A 155 -24.20 10.12 5.29
CA PRO A 155 -24.65 8.74 5.26
C PRO A 155 -25.88 8.66 4.35
N PHE A 156 -25.95 7.61 3.51
CA PHE A 156 -27.12 7.23 2.71
C PHE A 156 -27.40 8.00 1.41
N GLN A 157 -26.47 8.76 0.81
CA GLN A 157 -26.78 9.45 -0.45
C GLN A 157 -26.78 8.52 -1.67
N ASN A 158 -25.84 7.57 -1.80
CA ASN A 158 -25.74 6.68 -2.96
C ASN A 158 -25.44 5.22 -2.60
N ALA A 159 -26.19 4.28 -3.17
CA ALA A 159 -25.92 2.84 -3.01
C ALA A 159 -24.52 2.46 -3.53
N ALA A 160 -24.08 3.06 -4.65
CA ALA A 160 -22.77 2.83 -5.24
C ALA A 160 -21.61 3.24 -4.31
N GLU A 161 -21.71 4.37 -3.61
CA GLU A 161 -20.69 4.82 -2.64
C GLU A 161 -20.58 3.86 -1.46
N ASN A 162 -21.71 3.36 -0.96
CA ASN A 162 -21.70 2.35 0.10
C ASN A 162 -21.07 1.03 -0.34
N LEU A 163 -21.28 0.62 -1.60
CA LEU A 163 -20.65 -0.58 -2.16
C LEU A 163 -19.13 -0.41 -2.31
N GLN A 164 -18.67 0.77 -2.74
CA GLN A 164 -17.23 1.07 -2.81
C GLN A 164 -16.57 1.05 -1.43
N LEU A 165 -17.24 1.59 -0.40
CA LEU A 165 -16.75 1.53 0.97
C LEU A 165 -16.73 0.08 1.51
N GLN A 166 -17.74 -0.74 1.18
CA GLN A 166 -17.75 -2.16 1.53
C GLN A 166 -16.59 -2.92 0.91
N GLN A 167 -16.32 -2.68 -0.38
CA GLN A 167 -15.18 -3.24 -1.09
C GLN A 167 -13.85 -2.80 -0.45
N LEU A 168 -13.69 -1.51 -0.16
CA LEU A 168 -12.49 -0.98 0.50
C LEU A 168 -12.23 -1.68 1.85
N ARG A 169 -13.28 -1.87 2.65
CA ARG A 169 -13.17 -2.52 3.97
C ARG A 169 -12.94 -4.02 3.87
N LEU A 170 -13.45 -4.68 2.83
CA LEU A 170 -13.08 -6.06 2.49
C LEU A 170 -11.58 -6.13 2.13
N ASN A 171 -11.08 -5.20 1.31
CA ASN A 171 -9.67 -5.13 0.96
C ASN A 171 -8.79 -4.91 2.20
N ASN A 172 -9.19 -4.05 3.13
CA ASN A 172 -8.50 -3.86 4.41
C ASN A 172 -8.43 -5.17 5.22
N LEU A 173 -9.53 -5.93 5.27
CA LEU A 173 -9.56 -7.23 5.95
C LEU A 173 -8.63 -8.25 5.28
N ILE A 174 -8.70 -8.38 3.95
CA ILE A 174 -7.87 -9.33 3.19
C ILE A 174 -6.39 -8.98 3.38
N THR A 175 -6.05 -7.69 3.32
CA THR A 175 -4.69 -7.19 3.58
C THR A 175 -4.23 -7.54 4.98
N LEU A 176 -5.06 -7.27 6.00
CA LEU A 176 -4.77 -7.63 7.39
C LEU A 176 -4.49 -9.14 7.54
N LEU A 177 -5.34 -9.99 6.97
CA LEU A 177 -5.18 -11.45 7.04
C LEU A 177 -3.94 -11.93 6.28
N THR A 178 -3.64 -11.32 5.13
CA THR A 178 -2.45 -11.61 4.32
C THR A 178 -1.18 -11.31 5.10
N LEU A 179 -1.11 -10.14 5.76
CA LEU A 179 0.01 -9.78 6.64
C LEU A 179 0.12 -10.72 7.84
N LEU A 180 -0.99 -11.01 8.52
CA LEU A 180 -1.00 -11.91 9.69
C LEU A 180 -0.44 -13.30 9.35
N ARG A 181 -0.79 -13.84 8.18
CA ARG A 181 -0.33 -15.16 7.73
C ARG A 181 1.18 -15.26 7.57
N LYS A 182 1.86 -14.15 7.27
CA LYS A 182 3.31 -14.11 7.02
C LYS A 182 4.15 -14.15 8.30
N PHE A 183 3.55 -13.91 9.47
CA PHE A 183 4.27 -14.03 10.74
C PHE A 183 4.67 -15.48 11.02
N ARG A 184 5.88 -15.69 11.55
CA ARG A 184 6.39 -17.02 11.90
C ARG A 184 5.53 -17.74 12.93
N GLY A 185 4.92 -16.96 13.84
CA GLY A 185 4.04 -17.45 14.90
C GLY A 185 2.58 -17.63 14.51
N PHE A 186 2.21 -17.48 13.23
CA PHE A 186 0.82 -17.54 12.78
C PHE A 186 0.20 -18.93 12.98
N ARG A 187 -1.01 -18.96 13.55
CA ARG A 187 -1.85 -20.14 13.72
C ARG A 187 -3.31 -19.77 13.52
N GLY A 188 -3.95 -20.38 12.51
CA GLY A 188 -5.40 -20.36 12.38
C GLY A 188 -6.05 -21.22 13.47
N ILE A 189 -6.84 -20.62 14.35
CA ILE A 189 -7.66 -21.34 15.32
C ILE A 189 -9.02 -21.56 14.67
N LYS A 190 -9.34 -22.84 14.40
CA LYS A 190 -10.56 -23.25 13.72
C LYS A 190 -11.78 -22.57 14.32
N GLY A 191 -12.61 -22.06 13.43
CA GLY A 191 -13.82 -21.34 13.75
C GLY A 191 -15.08 -22.19 13.72
N GLU A 192 -16.06 -21.83 14.54
CA GLU A 192 -17.40 -22.40 14.46
C GLU A 192 -18.19 -21.70 13.35
N LYS A 193 -18.70 -22.48 12.39
CA LYS A 193 -19.55 -22.00 11.28
C LYS A 193 -21.01 -22.37 11.59
N ASN A 194 -21.86 -21.36 11.72
CA ASN A 194 -23.32 -21.47 11.62
C ASN A 194 -23.78 -20.79 10.33
N LEU A 195 -24.97 -21.15 9.82
CA LEU A 195 -25.53 -20.74 8.51
C LEU A 195 -25.11 -19.35 7.98
N MET A 196 -25.23 -18.30 8.79
CA MET A 196 -24.85 -16.93 8.43
C MET A 196 -23.83 -16.31 9.38
N HIS A 197 -23.31 -17.06 10.35
CA HIS A 197 -22.42 -16.54 11.38
C HIS A 197 -21.18 -17.42 11.48
N TRP A 198 -20.02 -16.83 11.26
CA TRP A 198 -18.75 -17.51 11.39
C TRP A 198 -17.87 -16.83 12.43
N GLN A 199 -17.38 -17.61 13.37
CA GLN A 199 -16.42 -17.14 14.37
C GLN A 199 -15.03 -17.67 14.02
N LEU A 200 -14.16 -16.83 13.50
CA LEU A 200 -12.79 -17.21 13.15
C LEU A 200 -11.82 -16.75 14.25
N GLY A 201 -10.98 -17.65 14.74
CA GLY A 201 -9.87 -17.32 15.63
C GLY A 201 -8.54 -17.32 14.89
N ILE A 202 -7.68 -16.34 15.14
CA ILE A 202 -6.30 -16.31 14.67
C ILE A 202 -5.42 -16.01 15.87
N GLN A 203 -4.29 -16.70 15.97
CA GLN A 203 -3.27 -16.43 16.96
C GLN A 203 -1.93 -16.21 16.28
N VAL A 204 -1.21 -15.18 16.72
CA VAL A 204 0.16 -14.92 16.31
C VAL A 204 1.05 -14.94 17.55
N GLY A 205 1.89 -15.96 17.65
CA GLY A 205 2.87 -16.09 18.72
C GLY A 205 4.04 -15.13 18.57
N GLY A 206 4.62 -14.70 19.69
CA GLY A 206 5.76 -13.78 19.72
C GLY A 206 5.41 -12.32 19.44
N ILE A 207 4.14 -11.99 19.17
CA ILE A 207 3.69 -10.63 18.87
C ILE A 207 2.78 -10.13 19.98
N TYR A 208 2.93 -8.88 20.37
CA TYR A 208 1.96 -8.18 21.21
C TYR A 208 1.62 -6.82 20.61
N PHE A 209 0.33 -6.48 20.67
CA PHE A 209 -0.19 -5.17 20.26
C PHE A 209 -1.28 -4.74 21.24
N SER A 210 -1.19 -3.56 21.85
CA SER A 210 -2.21 -3.14 22.80
C SER A 210 -2.36 -1.63 22.91
N GLU A 211 -3.58 -1.15 23.12
CA GLU A 211 -3.85 0.26 23.41
C GLU A 211 -3.43 0.62 24.84
N ARG A 212 -2.73 1.74 24.99
CA ARG A 212 -2.37 2.37 26.27
C ARG A 212 -3.37 3.45 26.65
N ILE A 213 -3.78 4.28 25.69
CA ILE A 213 -4.72 5.38 25.90
C ILE A 213 -5.91 5.19 24.97
N LYS A 214 -7.12 5.05 25.53
CA LYS A 214 -8.37 4.98 24.78
C LYS A 214 -8.73 6.35 24.22
N THR A 215 -8.14 6.72 23.08
CA THR A 215 -8.38 8.04 22.45
C THR A 215 -9.12 7.96 21.13
N ILE A 216 -9.18 6.78 20.51
CA ILE A 216 -9.81 6.64 19.20
C ILE A 216 -11.21 6.06 19.37
N ASP A 217 -12.21 6.87 19.06
CA ASP A 217 -13.61 6.43 19.03
C ASP A 217 -13.99 5.82 17.67
N ASN A 218 -13.25 6.15 16.60
CA ASN A 218 -13.53 5.69 15.25
C ASN A 218 -12.89 4.31 14.96
N ASP A 219 -13.71 3.33 14.63
CA ASP A 219 -13.24 1.97 14.33
C ASP A 219 -12.42 1.87 13.03
N ALA A 220 -12.64 2.77 12.07
CA ALA A 220 -11.83 2.80 10.84
C ALA A 220 -10.37 3.18 11.15
N ASP A 221 -10.16 4.24 11.95
CA ASP A 221 -8.84 4.68 12.36
C ASP A 221 -8.11 3.58 13.16
N LYS A 222 -8.82 2.86 14.04
CA LYS A 222 -8.23 1.72 14.77
C LYS A 222 -7.77 0.60 13.83
N LEU A 223 -8.53 0.32 12.78
CA LEU A 223 -8.18 -0.71 11.80
C LEU A 223 -6.95 -0.29 10.98
N ILE A 224 -6.88 0.99 10.58
CA ILE A 224 -5.74 1.59 9.89
C ILE A 224 -4.49 1.51 10.77
N ASP A 225 -4.61 1.91 12.04
CA ASP A 225 -3.53 1.83 13.02
C ASP A 225 -3.07 0.38 13.19
N LEU A 226 -4.00 -0.56 13.43
CA LEU A 226 -3.66 -1.97 13.57
C LEU A 226 -2.91 -2.51 12.34
N THR A 227 -3.41 -2.24 11.15
CA THR A 227 -2.86 -2.79 9.90
C THR A 227 -1.46 -2.22 9.60
N SER A 228 -1.29 -0.91 9.75
CA SER A 228 0.01 -0.24 9.54
C SER A 228 1.08 -0.69 10.55
N HIS A 229 0.73 -0.81 11.84
CA HIS A 229 1.67 -1.31 12.85
C HIS A 229 1.95 -2.81 12.70
N LEU A 230 1.00 -3.62 12.24
CA LEU A 230 1.27 -5.04 11.94
C LEU A 230 2.26 -5.19 10.78
N ALA A 231 2.23 -4.31 9.78
CA ALA A 231 3.25 -4.31 8.72
C ALA A 231 4.65 -4.01 9.29
N GLU A 232 4.79 -3.02 10.19
CA GLU A 232 6.04 -2.76 10.91
C GLU A 232 6.53 -3.98 11.70
N LEU A 233 5.64 -4.58 12.50
CA LEU A 233 5.96 -5.76 13.31
C LEU A 233 6.35 -6.97 12.45
N LEU A 234 5.73 -7.12 11.27
CA LEU A 234 6.05 -8.19 10.33
C LEU A 234 7.47 -8.06 9.80
N VAL A 235 7.90 -6.84 9.44
CA VAL A 235 9.29 -6.58 9.03
C VAL A 235 10.26 -7.00 10.13
N CYS A 236 9.99 -6.61 11.38
CA CYS A 236 10.81 -6.98 12.53
C CYS A 236 10.86 -8.51 12.78
N ASP A 237 9.72 -9.20 12.65
CA ASP A 237 9.66 -10.66 12.79
C ASP A 237 10.46 -11.38 11.70
N MET A 238 10.29 -10.96 10.44
CA MET A 238 11.02 -11.50 9.29
C MET A 238 12.52 -11.29 9.42
N CYS A 239 12.96 -10.15 9.96
CA CYS A 239 14.38 -9.87 10.23
C CYS A 239 14.98 -10.72 11.36
N GLY A 240 14.19 -11.48 12.13
CA GLY A 240 14.73 -12.23 13.27
C GLY A 240 15.11 -11.35 14.47
N THR A 241 14.69 -10.08 14.48
CA THR A 241 15.08 -9.11 15.50
C THR A 241 14.00 -9.04 16.58
N SER A 242 14.39 -9.21 17.84
CA SER A 242 13.49 -8.85 18.94
C SER A 242 13.31 -7.33 18.93
N TYR A 243 12.06 -6.90 18.90
CA TYR A 243 11.71 -5.50 18.72
C TYR A 243 10.74 -5.09 19.81
N ASN A 244 11.13 -4.14 20.63
CA ASN A 244 10.22 -3.52 21.58
C ASN A 244 10.19 -2.04 21.26
N ASN A 245 9.13 -1.61 20.56
CA ASN A 245 8.90 -0.19 20.38
C ASN A 245 8.32 0.38 21.67
N LEU A 246 9.18 0.52 22.68
CA LEU A 246 8.85 1.29 23.86
C LEU A 246 8.98 2.79 23.59
N PHE A 247 9.75 3.21 22.58
CA PHE A 247 10.02 4.62 22.27
C PHE A 247 10.50 4.84 20.83
N ARG A 248 9.67 5.40 19.95
CA ARG A 248 9.88 6.73 19.30
C ARG A 248 8.80 7.09 18.26
N SER A 249 8.52 8.41 18.26
CA SER A 249 7.81 9.27 17.31
C SER A 249 6.31 9.02 17.06
N VAL A 250 5.50 9.86 17.74
CA VAL A 250 4.05 10.16 17.57
C VAL A 250 3.12 9.19 18.32
N PRO A 251 2.35 9.70 19.30
CA PRO A 251 2.69 9.57 20.72
C PRO A 251 1.96 8.39 21.38
N GLU A 252 2.64 7.68 22.29
CA GLU A 252 2.12 7.06 23.53
C GLU A 252 0.87 6.15 23.50
N ARG A 253 0.24 5.93 22.35
CA ARG A 253 -1.08 5.30 22.21
C ARG A 253 -1.04 3.79 22.25
N TYR A 254 -0.01 3.18 21.69
CA TYR A 254 0.10 1.73 21.59
C TYR A 254 1.35 1.18 22.29
N ASP A 255 1.21 0.00 22.87
CA ASP A 255 2.29 -0.85 23.35
C ASP A 255 2.40 -2.03 22.39
N ILE A 256 3.44 -2.03 21.56
CA ILE A 256 3.62 -3.03 20.49
C ILE A 256 5.04 -3.61 20.52
N GLY A 257 5.17 -4.85 20.04
CA GLY A 257 6.49 -5.44 19.83
C GLY A 257 6.49 -6.93 19.50
N VAL A 258 7.70 -7.43 19.25
CA VAL A 258 8.07 -8.76 18.81
C VAL A 258 9.05 -9.37 19.83
N HIS A 259 8.63 -10.45 20.49
CA HIS A 259 9.43 -11.25 21.40
C HIS A 259 9.52 -12.70 20.88
N GLN A 260 10.56 -12.99 20.09
CA GLN A 260 10.71 -14.31 19.46
C GLN A 260 10.94 -15.44 20.47
N ASN A 261 11.54 -15.13 21.63
CA ASN A 261 11.92 -16.11 22.64
C ASN A 261 10.90 -16.27 23.78
N ASN A 262 9.80 -15.51 23.77
CA ASN A 262 8.79 -15.57 24.83
C ASN A 262 7.54 -16.32 24.34
N PRO A 263 7.35 -17.59 24.75
CA PRO A 263 6.19 -18.38 24.32
C PRO A 263 4.87 -17.87 24.91
N HIS A 264 4.91 -16.96 25.88
CA HIS A 264 3.73 -16.36 26.49
C HIS A 264 3.28 -15.07 25.80
N THR A 265 4.11 -14.52 24.91
CA THR A 265 3.74 -13.36 24.10
C THR A 265 2.84 -13.84 22.96
N CYS A 266 1.60 -13.36 22.91
CA CYS A 266 0.67 -13.69 21.84
C CYS A 266 -0.34 -12.59 21.56
N LEU A 267 -0.70 -12.48 20.27
CA LEU A 267 -1.80 -11.69 19.77
C LEU A 267 -2.90 -12.65 19.30
N GLU A 268 -4.07 -12.56 19.89
CA GLU A 268 -5.27 -13.31 19.54
C GLU A 268 -6.27 -12.38 18.87
N LEU A 269 -6.66 -12.68 17.64
CA LEU A 269 -7.68 -11.99 16.88
C LEU A 269 -8.89 -12.90 16.71
N LYS A 270 -10.06 -12.45 17.13
CA LYS A 270 -11.32 -13.17 16.97
C LYS A 270 -12.26 -12.37 16.08
N PHE A 271 -12.53 -12.90 14.90
CA PHE A 271 -13.45 -12.32 13.93
C PHE A 271 -14.83 -12.96 14.12
N SER A 272 -15.85 -12.12 14.28
CA SER A 272 -17.25 -12.51 14.15
C SER A 272 -17.77 -11.96 12.83
N ILE A 273 -17.98 -12.85 11.87
CA ILE A 273 -18.30 -12.54 10.49
C ILE A 273 -19.75 -12.96 10.26
N LEU A 274 -20.56 -12.02 9.80
CA LEU A 274 -21.87 -12.28 9.24
C LEU A 274 -21.79 -12.09 7.73
N GLY A 275 -21.98 -13.16 6.95
CA GLY A 275 -21.86 -13.09 5.50
C GLY A 275 -22.34 -14.36 4.80
N THR A 276 -22.11 -14.41 3.49
CA THR A 276 -22.43 -15.56 2.65
C THR A 276 -21.33 -16.62 2.74
N GLU A 277 -21.64 -17.85 2.33
CA GLU A 277 -20.66 -18.94 2.24
C GLU A 277 -19.46 -18.57 1.37
N ARG A 278 -19.68 -17.88 0.24
CA ARG A 278 -18.60 -17.38 -0.60
C ARG A 278 -17.59 -16.56 0.21
N LEU A 279 -18.05 -15.64 1.06
CA LEU A 279 -17.15 -14.79 1.84
C LEU A 279 -16.29 -15.62 2.80
N TYR A 280 -16.86 -16.70 3.33
CA TYR A 280 -16.11 -17.64 4.17
C TYR A 280 -15.05 -18.37 3.36
N ASP A 281 -15.37 -18.84 2.17
CA ASP A 281 -14.41 -19.51 1.28
C ASP A 281 -13.25 -18.58 0.90
N LEU A 282 -13.56 -17.32 0.57
CA LEU A 282 -12.54 -16.30 0.29
C LEU A 282 -11.59 -16.12 1.47
N ILE A 283 -12.13 -15.93 2.67
CA ILE A 283 -11.31 -15.72 3.87
C ILE A 283 -10.50 -16.98 4.21
N ASP A 284 -11.09 -18.17 4.07
CA ASP A 284 -10.39 -19.44 4.26
C ASP A 284 -9.25 -19.59 3.24
N ASN A 285 -9.46 -19.22 1.97
CA ASN A 285 -8.42 -19.22 0.93
C ASN A 285 -7.28 -18.24 1.26
N VAL A 286 -7.60 -17.04 1.75
CA VAL A 286 -6.60 -16.04 2.19
C VAL A 286 -5.76 -16.61 3.34
N ILE A 287 -6.41 -17.24 4.33
CA ILE A 287 -5.73 -17.86 5.48
C ILE A 287 -4.87 -19.05 5.06
N ALA A 288 -5.36 -19.85 4.12
CA ALA A 288 -4.63 -20.97 3.54
C ALA A 288 -3.47 -20.51 2.62
N GLY A 289 -3.44 -19.24 2.24
CA GLY A 289 -2.46 -18.69 1.30
C GLY A 289 -2.71 -19.09 -0.16
N GLN A 290 -3.95 -19.46 -0.49
CA GLN A 290 -4.41 -19.85 -1.84
C GLN A 290 -5.09 -18.69 -2.57
N PHE A 291 -5.13 -17.51 -1.97
CA PHE A 291 -5.80 -16.34 -2.51
C PHE A 291 -5.04 -15.73 -3.70
N GLU A 292 -5.76 -15.51 -4.79
CA GLU A 292 -5.30 -14.72 -5.93
C GLU A 292 -5.98 -13.34 -5.95
N ILE A 293 -5.20 -12.28 -6.17
CA ILE A 293 -5.70 -10.88 -6.15
C ILE A 293 -6.86 -10.65 -7.14
N SER A 294 -6.93 -11.43 -8.23
CA SER A 294 -8.02 -11.39 -9.21
C SER A 294 -9.38 -11.78 -8.65
N GLU A 295 -9.45 -12.50 -7.53
CA GLU A 295 -10.71 -13.07 -6.99
C GLU A 295 -11.62 -12.04 -6.31
N VAL A 296 -11.15 -10.82 -6.00
CA VAL A 296 -11.92 -9.83 -5.19
C VAL A 296 -12.79 -8.87 -6.02
N LYS A 297 -12.72 -8.91 -7.35
CA LYS A 297 -13.33 -7.86 -8.19
C LYS A 297 -14.88 -7.87 -8.25
N ASP A 298 -15.53 -8.95 -7.81
CA ASP A 298 -16.97 -9.17 -7.98
C ASP A 298 -17.80 -9.22 -6.67
N TRP A 299 -17.24 -8.78 -5.54
CA TRP A 299 -17.88 -8.92 -4.21
C TRP A 299 -18.85 -7.80 -3.85
N THR A 300 -19.01 -6.81 -4.73
CA THR A 300 -19.82 -5.59 -4.56
C THR A 300 -21.33 -5.84 -4.44
N THR A 301 -21.79 -7.09 -4.37
CA THR A 301 -23.22 -7.44 -4.25
C THR A 301 -23.57 -8.11 -2.93
N MET A 302 -22.59 -8.46 -2.09
CA MET A 302 -22.82 -9.22 -0.87
C MET A 302 -22.75 -8.31 0.36
N ALA A 303 -23.88 -8.16 1.05
CA ALA A 303 -23.90 -7.52 2.35
C ALA A 303 -23.24 -8.44 3.39
N PHE A 304 -22.24 -7.93 4.10
CA PHE A 304 -21.58 -8.62 5.20
C PHE A 304 -21.36 -7.68 6.39
N SER A 305 -21.02 -8.23 7.55
CA SER A 305 -20.61 -7.45 8.71
C SER A 305 -19.53 -8.20 9.47
N ILE A 306 -18.51 -7.47 9.91
CA ILE A 306 -17.35 -8.07 10.54
C ILE A 306 -17.00 -7.28 11.78
N ARG A 307 -16.89 -8.00 12.89
CA ARG A 307 -16.42 -7.50 14.17
C ARG A 307 -15.13 -8.22 14.52
N LEU A 308 -14.12 -7.45 14.86
CA LEU A 308 -12.81 -7.94 15.28
C LEU A 308 -12.63 -7.66 16.76
N ASN A 309 -12.39 -8.71 17.54
CA ASN A 309 -11.97 -8.63 18.92
C ASN A 309 -10.49 -9.01 19.02
N ILE A 310 -9.68 -8.12 19.58
CA ILE A 310 -8.25 -8.27 19.72
C ILE A 310 -7.94 -8.47 21.19
N LYS A 311 -7.19 -9.52 21.49
CA LYS A 311 -6.66 -9.79 22.81
C LYS A 311 -5.16 -9.98 22.69
N SER A 312 -4.42 -9.28 23.53
CA SER A 312 -2.96 -9.31 23.49
C SER A 312 -2.40 -9.62 24.87
N ARG A 313 -1.37 -10.46 24.91
CA ARG A 313 -0.64 -10.82 26.12
C ARG A 313 0.85 -10.64 25.85
N ARG A 314 1.51 -9.84 26.70
CA ARG A 314 2.96 -9.61 26.62
C ARG A 314 3.75 -10.70 27.34
N ASP A 315 3.33 -11.08 28.53
CA ASP A 315 3.94 -12.16 29.32
C ASP A 315 2.89 -12.89 30.16
N ARG A 316 3.30 -13.90 30.93
CA ARG A 316 2.39 -14.71 31.76
C ARG A 316 1.70 -13.92 32.87
N LYS A 317 2.30 -12.83 33.35
CA LYS A 317 1.80 -12.00 34.46
C LYS A 317 1.00 -10.79 33.98
N ALA A 318 1.17 -10.40 32.71
CA ALA A 318 0.46 -9.29 32.10
C ALA A 318 -1.02 -9.62 31.95
N ILE A 319 -1.88 -8.73 32.44
CA ILE A 319 -3.32 -8.78 32.20
C ILE A 319 -3.52 -8.63 30.70
N ALA A 320 -4.25 -9.59 30.09
CA ALA A 320 -4.57 -9.52 28.68
C ALA A 320 -5.41 -8.27 28.42
N LYS A 321 -4.96 -7.41 27.52
CA LYS A 321 -5.73 -6.24 27.10
C LYS A 321 -6.67 -6.62 25.97
N TYR A 322 -7.88 -6.09 26.03
CA TYR A 322 -8.95 -6.37 25.09
C TYR A 322 -9.33 -5.10 24.35
N TRP A 323 -9.49 -5.23 23.04
CA TRP A 323 -10.00 -4.15 22.21
C TRP A 323 -10.89 -4.70 21.11
N GLN A 324 -11.80 -3.87 20.61
CA GLN A 324 -12.82 -4.26 19.65
C GLN A 324 -12.90 -3.21 18.55
N ILE A 325 -13.00 -3.70 17.32
CA ILE A 325 -13.10 -2.91 16.09
C ILE A 325 -14.29 -3.43 15.29
N CYS A 326 -15.21 -2.54 14.89
CA CYS A 326 -16.23 -2.85 13.90
C CYS A 326 -15.71 -2.51 12.50
N ILE A 327 -15.32 -3.53 11.73
CA ILE A 327 -14.81 -3.34 10.35
C ILE A 327 -15.97 -2.92 9.44
N LEU A 328 -17.13 -3.56 9.58
CA LEU A 328 -18.35 -3.14 8.89
C LEU A 328 -19.57 -3.37 9.76
N PRO A 329 -20.33 -2.32 10.14
CA PRO A 329 -21.50 -2.49 10.99
C PRO A 329 -22.66 -3.12 10.23
N LEU A 330 -23.34 -4.07 10.86
CA LEU A 330 -24.73 -4.40 10.55
C LEU A 330 -25.56 -3.13 10.78
N ASN A 331 -26.04 -2.55 9.69
CA ASN A 331 -27.04 -1.49 9.60
C ASN A 331 -27.16 -0.58 10.87
N PRO A 332 -26.67 0.68 10.86
CA PRO A 332 -26.60 1.53 12.06
C PRO A 332 -27.96 1.86 12.71
N LYS A 333 -29.08 1.44 12.12
CA LYS A 333 -30.44 1.57 12.67
C LYS A 333 -30.82 0.51 13.72
N LEU A 334 -29.93 -0.44 14.04
CA LEU A 334 -30.15 -1.48 15.06
C LEU A 334 -29.39 -1.20 16.38
N LYS A 335 -28.94 0.05 16.62
CA LYS A 335 -28.45 0.47 17.94
C LYS A 335 -29.59 0.87 18.86
#